data_AF-A0A2M7FFB0-F1
#
_entry.id   AF-A0A2M7FFB0-F1
#
_cell.length_a   1.000
_cell.length_b   1.000
_cell.length_c   1.000
_cell.angle_alpha   90.00
_cell.angle_beta   90.00
_cell.angle_gamma   90.00
#
_symmetry.space_group_name_H-M   'P 1'
#
loop_
_entity.id
_entity.type
_entity.pdbx_description
1 polymer ?
#
loop_
_entity_poly.entity_id
_entity_poly.type
_entity_poly.pdbx_seq_one_letter_code
_entity_poly.pdbx_strand_id
1 'polypeptide(L)'
;MSDTTKKPPVRMEVPKELARGVYSNMVSITVAENEVILDFAMMMPNGQDAEVVSRVVLTPQVAKNFMSAFQNALLDFDIARKKREKSAAGECKNFSENSNLSSVKVNRGNGLPAF
;
A
#
# COMPACT_ATOMS: atom_id res chain seq x y z
N MET A 1 16.23 8.25 -35.35
CA MET A 1 16.58 7.38 -34.21
C MET A 1 16.57 8.25 -32.97
N SER A 2 15.53 8.15 -32.13
CA SER A 2 15.45 8.92 -30.89
C SER A 2 16.19 8.17 -29.79
N ASP A 3 17.38 8.65 -29.48
CA ASP A 3 18.23 8.15 -28.42
C ASP A 3 17.53 8.40 -27.07
N THR A 4 16.94 7.36 -26.49
CA THR A 4 16.27 7.42 -25.19
C THR A 4 17.34 7.38 -24.11
N THR A 5 18.00 8.51 -23.89
CA THR A 5 18.94 8.69 -22.78
C THR A 5 18.17 8.53 -21.47
N LYS A 6 18.19 7.31 -20.92
CA LYS A 6 17.74 7.04 -19.55
C LYS A 6 18.54 7.94 -18.62
N LYS A 7 17.90 8.99 -18.09
CA LYS A 7 18.49 9.80 -17.02
C LYS A 7 18.90 8.85 -15.88
N PRO A 8 20.15 8.95 -15.38
CA PRO A 8 20.60 8.10 -14.29
C PRO A 8 19.66 8.29 -13.08
N PRO A 9 19.35 7.21 -12.34
CA PRO A 9 18.47 7.30 -11.19
C PRO A 9 19.06 8.26 -10.17
N VAL A 10 18.28 9.26 -9.77
CA VAL A 10 18.68 10.21 -8.72
C VAL A 10 18.66 9.45 -7.40
N ARG A 11 19.81 9.36 -6.74
CA ARG A 11 19.90 8.82 -5.39
C ARG A 11 19.33 9.87 -4.42
N MET A 12 18.15 9.61 -3.88
CA MET A 12 17.54 10.43 -2.85
C MET A 12 17.92 9.87 -1.48
N GLU A 13 18.51 10.71 -0.63
CA GLU A 13 18.73 10.39 0.78
C GLU A 13 17.55 10.89 1.60
N VAL A 14 17.04 10.04 2.49
CA VAL A 14 15.95 10.41 3.40
C VAL A 14 16.57 10.82 4.74
N PRO A 15 16.43 12.09 5.17
CA PRO A 15 16.88 12.53 6.48
C PRO A 15 16.28 11.68 7.60
N LYS A 16 17.04 11.44 8.68
CA LYS A 16 16.59 10.62 9.82
C LYS A 16 15.29 11.13 10.44
N GLU A 17 15.11 12.44 10.47
CA GLU A 17 13.90 13.09 10.98
C GLU A 17 12.66 12.83 10.12
N LEU A 18 12.84 12.63 8.80
CA LEU A 18 11.77 12.31 7.86
C LEU A 18 11.55 10.81 7.67
N ALA A 19 12.43 9.96 8.24
CA ALA A 19 12.38 8.51 8.05
C ALA A 19 11.09 7.86 8.55
N ARG A 20 10.40 8.49 9.52
CA ARG A 20 9.10 8.03 10.01
C ARG A 20 7.94 8.36 9.06
N GLY A 21 8.13 9.35 8.18
CA GLY A 21 7.06 9.91 7.36
C GLY A 21 6.06 10.74 8.15
N VAL A 22 5.15 11.38 7.42
CA VAL A 22 4.00 12.11 7.96
C VAL A 22 2.75 11.32 7.60
N TYR A 23 1.95 10.96 8.59
CA TYR A 23 0.66 10.32 8.35
C TYR A 23 -0.39 11.39 8.01
N SER A 24 -1.19 11.14 6.97
CA SER A 24 -2.33 11.96 6.59
C SER A 24 -3.47 11.06 6.12
N ASN A 25 -4.70 11.41 6.46
CA ASN A 25 -5.90 10.71 5.97
C ASN A 25 -6.69 11.53 4.93
N MET A 26 -6.25 12.76 4.63
CA MET A 26 -6.86 13.63 3.64
C MET A 26 -5.79 14.40 2.86
N VAL A 27 -6.12 14.77 1.62
CA VAL A 27 -5.33 15.69 0.81
C VAL A 27 -6.24 16.71 0.13
N SER A 28 -5.86 18.00 0.19
CA SER A 28 -6.47 19.08 -0.57
C SER A 28 -5.50 19.53 -1.68
N ILE A 29 -6.04 19.81 -2.87
CA ILE A 29 -5.24 20.19 -4.04
C ILE A 29 -5.71 21.56 -4.51
N THR A 30 -4.79 22.52 -4.55
CA THR A 30 -5.03 23.86 -5.08
C THR A 30 -4.10 24.11 -6.25
N VAL A 31 -4.64 24.63 -7.36
CA VAL A 31 -3.86 24.97 -8.56
C VAL A 31 -3.88 26.49 -8.73
N ALA A 32 -2.70 27.08 -8.76
CA ALA A 32 -2.45 28.47 -9.13
C ALA A 32 -1.77 28.51 -10.51
N GLU A 33 -1.53 29.72 -11.03
CA GLU A 33 -0.99 29.92 -12.37
C GLU A 33 0.37 29.23 -12.58
N ASN A 34 1.25 29.29 -11.57
CA ASN A 34 2.60 28.73 -11.64
C ASN A 34 2.88 27.61 -10.63
N GLU A 35 1.89 27.25 -9.84
CA GLU A 35 2.08 26.34 -8.69
C GLU A 35 0.90 25.40 -8.51
N VAL A 36 1.19 24.21 -8.01
CA VAL A 36 0.23 23.23 -7.54
C VAL A 36 0.56 22.93 -6.09
N ILE A 37 -0.37 23.22 -5.19
CA ILE A 37 -0.22 23.04 -3.75
C ILE A 37 -0.97 21.78 -3.35
N LEU A 38 -0.27 20.87 -2.68
CA LEU A 38 -0.81 19.66 -2.07
C LEU A 38 -0.74 19.82 -0.55
N ASP A 39 -1.91 19.92 0.07
CA ASP A 39 -2.06 20.01 1.51
C ASP A 39 -2.52 18.67 2.06
N PHE A 40 -1.59 17.94 2.67
CA PHE A 40 -1.89 16.72 3.39
C PHE A 40 -2.37 17.09 4.80
N ALA A 41 -3.54 16.60 5.16
CA ALA A 41 -4.20 16.95 6.40
C ALA A 41 -4.63 15.71 7.20
N MET A 42 -4.78 15.93 8.50
CA MET A 42 -5.35 14.98 9.43
C MET A 42 -6.69 15.51 9.92
N MET A 43 -7.75 14.72 9.71
CA MET A 43 -9.08 15.00 10.23
C MET A 43 -9.50 13.89 11.18
N MET A 44 -9.83 14.26 12.43
CA MET A 44 -10.31 13.31 13.42
C MET A 44 -11.74 12.87 13.09
N PRO A 45 -12.11 11.60 13.34
CA PRO A 45 -13.52 11.20 13.34
C PRO A 45 -14.24 12.04 14.41
N ASN A 46 -15.22 12.86 13.99
CA ASN A 46 -15.97 13.84 14.80
C ASN A 46 -15.32 15.23 14.97
N GLY A 47 -14.11 15.47 14.44
CA GLY A 47 -13.54 16.81 14.35
C GLY A 47 -14.20 17.62 13.23
N GLN A 48 -14.45 18.91 13.47
CA GLN A 48 -14.96 19.81 12.43
C GLN A 48 -13.83 20.37 11.55
N ASP A 49 -12.62 20.48 12.11
CA ASP A 49 -11.47 21.08 11.44
C ASP A 49 -10.43 20.02 11.06
N ALA A 50 -9.83 20.21 9.89
CA ALA A 50 -8.69 19.43 9.43
C ALA A 50 -7.39 20.21 9.67
N GLU A 51 -6.41 19.56 10.28
CA GLU A 51 -5.09 20.13 10.51
C GLU A 51 -4.15 19.77 9.36
N VAL A 52 -3.52 20.77 8.73
CA VAL A 52 -2.50 20.52 7.70
C VAL A 52 -1.22 20.04 8.38
N VAL A 53 -0.83 18.80 8.08
CA VAL A 53 0.37 18.16 8.64
C VAL A 53 1.58 18.27 7.72
N SER A 54 1.35 18.45 6.41
CA SER A 54 2.41 18.67 5.43
C SER A 54 1.88 19.40 4.21
N ARG A 55 2.66 20.36 3.70
CA ARG A 55 2.38 21.09 2.46
C ARG A 55 3.50 20.86 1.46
N VAL A 56 3.15 20.44 0.26
CA VAL A 56 4.09 20.27 -0.85
C VAL A 56 3.66 21.20 -1.99
N VAL A 57 4.59 22.04 -2.45
CA VAL A 57 4.38 22.95 -3.58
C VAL A 57 5.16 22.44 -4.78
N LEU A 58 4.46 22.26 -5.91
CA LEU A 58 4.99 21.72 -7.14
C LEU A 58 4.79 22.71 -8.28
N THR A 59 5.64 22.64 -9.31
CA THR A 59 5.32 23.26 -10.59
C THR A 59 4.28 22.39 -11.34
N PRO A 60 3.47 22.97 -12.26
CA PRO A 60 2.50 22.21 -13.04
C PRO A 60 3.12 21.02 -13.80
N GLN A 61 4.37 21.19 -14.28
CA GLN A 61 5.08 20.12 -14.98
C GLN A 61 5.44 18.94 -14.05
N VAL A 62 5.92 19.24 -12.85
CA VAL A 62 6.25 18.19 -11.86
C VAL A 62 4.98 17.50 -11.38
N ALA A 63 3.88 18.24 -11.17
CA ALA A 63 2.60 17.67 -10.76
C ALA A 63 2.05 16.66 -11.79
N LYS A 64 2.15 16.98 -13.09
CA LYS A 64 1.75 16.05 -14.17
C LYS A 64 2.61 14.78 -14.18
N ASN A 65 3.94 14.93 -14.08
CA ASN A 65 4.85 13.79 -14.03
C ASN A 65 4.60 12.92 -12.78
N PHE A 66 4.35 13.55 -11.64
CA PHE A 66 3.98 12.89 -10.39
C PHE A 66 2.70 12.07 -10.57
N MET A 67 1.63 12.65 -11.13
CA MET A 67 0.37 11.96 -11.36
C MET A 67 0.55 10.68 -12.18
N SER A 68 1.26 10.76 -13.31
CA SER A 68 1.51 9.59 -14.15
C SER A 68 2.34 8.51 -13.43
N ALA A 69 3.39 8.91 -12.71
CA ALA A 69 4.22 7.97 -11.95
C ALA A 69 3.43 7.31 -10.81
N PHE A 70 2.60 8.10 -10.11
CA PHE A 70 1.80 7.65 -8.98
C PHE A 70 0.71 6.66 -9.42
N GLN A 71 0.00 6.95 -10.51
CA GLN A 71 -0.99 6.04 -11.09
C GLN A 71 -0.37 4.69 -11.45
N ASN A 72 0.79 4.69 -12.13
CA ASN A 72 1.49 3.47 -12.49
C ASN A 72 1.90 2.67 -11.25
N ALA A 73 2.43 3.33 -10.21
CA ALA A 73 2.83 2.67 -8.97
C ALA A 73 1.65 2.00 -8.24
N LEU A 74 0.47 2.63 -8.23
CA LEU A 74 -0.74 2.04 -7.64
C LEU A 74 -1.24 0.84 -8.44
N LEU A 75 -1.22 0.92 -9.78
CA LEU A 75 -1.59 -0.21 -10.64
C LEU A 75 -0.68 -1.42 -10.42
N ASP A 76 0.63 -1.19 -10.35
CA ASP A 76 1.61 -2.24 -10.07
C ASP A 76 1.38 -2.87 -8.69
N PHE A 77 1.05 -2.07 -7.69
CA PHE A 77 0.71 -2.54 -6.35
C PHE A 77 -0.51 -3.47 -6.36
N ASP A 78 -1.59 -3.08 -7.05
CA ASP A 78 -2.81 -3.88 -7.11
C ASP A 78 -2.60 -5.21 -7.84
N ILE A 79 -1.84 -5.20 -8.93
CA ILE A 79 -1.46 -6.42 -9.67
C ILE A 79 -0.65 -7.35 -8.76
N ALA A 80 0.35 -6.81 -8.06
CA ALA A 80 1.19 -7.57 -7.14
C ALA A 80 0.38 -8.16 -5.97
N ARG A 81 -0.59 -7.40 -5.44
CA ARG A 81 -1.50 -7.88 -4.39
C ARG A 81 -2.36 -9.05 -4.89
N LYS A 82 -3.02 -8.90 -6.04
CA LYS A 82 -3.85 -9.97 -6.64
C LYS A 82 -3.05 -11.24 -6.93
N LYS A 83 -1.79 -11.11 -7.35
CA LYS A 83 -0.90 -12.25 -7.56
C LYS A 83 -0.64 -13.00 -6.24
N ARG A 84 -0.34 -12.27 -5.16
CA ARG A 84 -0.12 -12.86 -3.82
C ARG A 84 -1.34 -13.59 -3.28
N GLU A 85 -2.52 -13.01 -3.42
CA GLU A 85 -3.79 -13.63 -3.00
C GLU A 85 -4.06 -14.94 -3.77
N LYS A 86 -3.79 -14.97 -5.08
CA LYS A 86 -3.94 -16.19 -5.91
C LYS A 86 -2.93 -17.29 -5.55
N SER A 87 -1.68 -16.92 -5.27
CA SER A 87 -0.66 -17.88 -4.84
C SER A 87 -0.99 -18.50 -3.48
N ALA A 88 -1.43 -17.70 -2.51
CA ALA A 88 -1.88 -18.19 -1.21
C ALA A 88 -3.11 -19.11 -1.31
N ALA A 89 -4.08 -18.76 -2.17
CA ALA A 89 -5.26 -19.60 -2.40
C ALA A 89 -4.93 -20.91 -3.12
N GLY A 90 -3.93 -20.92 -4.02
CA GLY A 90 -3.45 -22.14 -4.68
C GLY A 90 -2.73 -23.09 -3.71
N GLU A 91 -1.97 -22.55 -2.77
CA GLU A 91 -1.25 -23.31 -1.75
C GLU A 91 -2.21 -23.99 -0.75
N CYS A 92 -3.28 -23.29 -0.35
CA CYS A 92 -4.35 -23.90 0.48
C CYS A 92 -5.09 -25.05 -0.23
N LYS A 93 -5.28 -24.98 -1.56
CA LYS A 93 -5.91 -26.07 -2.32
C LYS A 93 -5.02 -27.31 -2.39
N ASN A 94 -3.73 -27.12 -2.65
CA ASN A 94 -2.74 -28.20 -2.68
C ASN A 94 -2.56 -28.90 -1.32
N PHE A 95 -2.77 -28.18 -0.21
CA PHE A 95 -2.78 -28.78 1.13
C PHE A 95 -4.02 -29.67 1.36
N SER A 96 -5.19 -29.28 0.87
CA SER A 96 -6.44 -30.07 1.00
C SER A 96 -6.51 -31.30 0.09
N GLU A 97 -5.89 -31.25 -1.10
CA GLU A 97 -5.88 -32.38 -2.04
C GLU A 97 -4.89 -33.48 -1.61
N ASN A 98 -3.82 -33.10 -0.91
CA ASN A 98 -2.84 -34.05 -0.39
C ASN A 98 -3.18 -34.59 1.01
N SER A 99 -4.18 -34.03 1.68
CA SER A 99 -4.69 -34.52 2.97
C SER A 99 -5.80 -35.56 2.78
N ASN A 100 -5.55 -36.60 1.98
CA ASN A 100 -6.29 -37.86 2.14
C ASN A 100 -5.80 -38.52 3.44
N LEU A 101 -6.29 -38.03 4.60
CA LEU A 101 -6.16 -38.72 5.87
C LEU A 101 -7.02 -39.98 5.83
N SER A 102 -6.50 -41.03 5.22
CA SER A 102 -6.94 -42.39 5.47
C SER A 102 -6.63 -42.73 6.93
N SER A 103 -7.69 -42.66 7.75
CA SER A 103 -7.84 -43.39 9.01
C SER A 103 -6.80 -43.12 10.12
N VAL A 104 -6.87 -41.96 10.76
CA VAL A 104 -6.46 -41.88 12.18
C VAL A 104 -7.62 -42.47 13.00
N LYS A 105 -7.50 -43.74 13.40
CA LYS A 105 -8.45 -44.37 14.33
C LYS A 105 -8.33 -43.68 15.69
N VAL A 106 -9.29 -42.82 16.00
CA VAL A 106 -9.48 -42.25 17.33
C VAL A 106 -9.89 -43.38 18.27
N ASN A 107 -8.95 -43.86 19.09
CA ASN A 107 -9.24 -44.82 20.13
C ASN A 107 -9.95 -44.07 21.28
N ARG A 108 -11.27 -44.19 21.36
CA ARG A 108 -12.05 -43.64 22.48
C ARG A 108 -11.82 -44.54 23.71
N GLY A 109 -10.74 -44.26 24.42
CA GLY A 109 -10.50 -44.80 25.76
C GLY A 109 -11.55 -44.30 26.73
N ASN A 110 -12.12 -45.25 27.45
CA ASN A 110 -13.19 -45.17 28.45
C ASN A 110 -13.14 -43.98 29.43
N GLY A 111 -14.32 -43.39 29.66
CA GLY A 111 -14.83 -42.97 30.98
C GLY A 111 -14.22 -41.73 31.63
N LEU A 112 -14.89 -40.57 31.50
CA LEU A 112 -14.81 -39.53 32.53
C LEU A 112 -15.91 -39.79 33.59
N PRO A 113 -15.59 -39.74 34.90
CA PRO A 113 -16.62 -39.77 35.93
C PRO A 113 -17.35 -38.42 35.97
N ALA A 114 -18.66 -38.49 36.16
CA ALA A 114 -19.50 -37.32 36.40
C ALA A 114 -19.20 -36.73 37.79
N PHE A 115 -19.04 -35.41 37.86
CA PHE A 115 -19.18 -34.60 39.06
C PHE A 115 -20.43 -33.72 38.90
#